data_AF-A0A0H5BLE4-F1
#
_entry.id   AF-A0A0H5BLE4-F1
#
_cell.length_a   1.000
_cell.length_b   1.000
_cell.length_c   1.000
_cell.angle_alpha   90.00
_cell.angle_beta   90.00
_cell.angle_gamma   90.00
#
_symmetry.space_group_name_H-M   'P 1'
#
loop_
_entity.id
_entity.type
_entity.pdbx_description
1 polymer ?
#
loop_
_entity_poly.entity_id
_entity_poly.type
_entity_poly.pdbx_seq_one_letter_code
_entity_poly.pdbx_strand_id
1 'polypeptide(L)' 'MVRFPKFKSSYCSICKTHTKKKLNEYKTSEQSIKSQGKRRYDRKQKGYGGQTKPILERKQKLVKKP' A
#
# COMPACT_ATOMS: atom_id res chain seq x y z
N MET A 1 -5.57 -9.95 18.02
CA MET A 1 -6.12 -9.88 16.65
C MET A 1 -7.58 -9.47 16.76
N VAL A 2 -8.02 -8.42 16.06
CA VAL A 2 -9.37 -7.87 16.22
C VAL A 2 -10.34 -8.59 15.28
N ARG A 3 -11.53 -8.97 15.76
CA ARG A 3 -12.55 -9.63 14.94
C ARG A 3 -13.41 -8.59 14.23
N PHE A 4 -13.42 -8.61 12.90
CA PHE A 4 -14.27 -7.75 12.07
C PHE A 4 -15.42 -8.53 11.43
N PRO A 5 -16.61 -7.90 11.26
CA PRO A 5 -17.71 -8.54 10.54
C PRO A 5 -17.40 -8.61 9.04
N LYS A 6 -17.82 -9.68 8.36
CA LYS A 6 -17.65 -9.83 6.90
C LYS A 6 -18.54 -8.85 6.10
N PHE A 7 -19.63 -8.40 6.70
CA PHE A 7 -20.57 -7.45 6.10
C PHE A 7 -20.93 -6.34 7.10
N LYS A 8 -21.03 -5.10 6.62
CA LYS A 8 -21.46 -3.94 7.42
C LYS A 8 -22.36 -3.04 6.59
N SER A 9 -23.46 -2.56 7.18
CA SER A 9 -24.26 -1.50 6.58
C SER A 9 -23.53 -0.17 6.72
N SER A 10 -23.22 0.49 5.59
CA SER A 10 -22.56 1.79 5.59
C SER A 10 -23.01 2.63 4.42
N TYR A 11 -22.90 3.95 4.56
CA TYR A 11 -23.29 4.89 3.52
C TYR A 11 -22.47 4.69 2.25
N CYS A 12 -23.13 4.57 1.11
CA CYS A 12 -22.49 4.54 -0.20
C CYS A 12 -22.55 5.92 -0.85
N SER A 13 -21.39 6.52 -1.13
CA SER A 13 -21.31 7.85 -1.77
C SER A 13 -21.89 7.87 -3.18
N ILE A 14 -21.85 6.74 -3.89
CA ILE A 14 -22.35 6.62 -5.27
C ILE A 14 -23.88 6.42 -5.27
N CYS A 15 -24.38 5.50 -4.42
CA CYS A 15 -25.83 5.20 -4.34
C CYS A 15 -26.62 6.22 -3.49
N LYS A 16 -25.94 7.08 -2.74
CA LYS A 16 -26.52 8.06 -1.79
C LYS A 16 -27.41 7.44 -0.70
N THR A 17 -27.25 6.16 -0.41
CA THR A 17 -28.03 5.40 0.58
C THR A 17 -27.13 4.45 1.38
N HIS A 18 -27.64 3.95 2.52
CA HIS A 18 -26.95 2.93 3.32
C HIS A 18 -27.16 1.53 2.72
N THR A 19 -26.06 0.88 2.36
CA THR A 19 -26.09 -0.47 1.76
C THR A 19 -25.23 -1.44 2.56
N LYS A 20 -25.59 -2.73 2.51
CA LYS A 20 -24.77 -3.82 3.07
C LYS A 20 -23.54 -4.02 2.19
N LYS A 21 -22.35 -3.68 2.70
CA LYS A 21 -21.07 -3.83 1.99
C LYS A 21 -20.27 -5.00 2.55
N LYS A 22 -19.60 -5.73 1.66
CA LYS A 22 -18.60 -6.74 2.04
C LYS A 22 -17.33 -6.02 2.48
N LEU A 23 -16.82 -6.38 3.66
CA LEU A 23 -15.57 -5.87 4.19
C LEU A 23 -14.45 -6.86 3.89
N ASN A 24 -13.36 -6.36 3.32
CA ASN A 24 -12.13 -7.13 3.07
C ASN A 24 -10.95 -6.34 3.64
N GLU A 25 -9.89 -7.04 4.01
CA GLU A 25 -8.62 -6.42 4.37
C GLU A 25 -7.94 -5.85 3.13
N TYR A 26 -7.38 -4.65 3.28
CA TYR A 26 -6.58 -4.06 2.22
C TYR A 26 -5.22 -4.77 2.13
N LYS A 27 -4.80 -5.06 0.89
CA LYS A 27 -3.47 -5.58 0.58
C LYS A 27 -2.79 -4.66 -0.42
N THR A 28 -1.58 -4.21 -0.09
CA THR A 28 -0.76 -3.42 -1.03
C THR A 28 -0.35 -4.30 -2.21
N SER A 29 -0.60 -3.83 -3.42
CA SER A 29 -0.15 -4.49 -4.65
C SER A 29 1.34 -4.32 -4.87
N GLU A 30 1.91 -5.12 -5.76
CA GLU A 30 3.29 -4.94 -6.21
C GLU A 30 3.48 -3.61 -6.94
N GLN A 31 4.73 -3.10 -6.92
CA GLN A 31 5.06 -1.84 -7.55
C GLN A 31 5.24 -2.00 -9.06
N SER A 32 4.61 -1.13 -9.85
CA SER A 32 4.77 -1.11 -11.31
C SER A 32 6.16 -0.63 -11.74
N ILE A 33 6.78 -1.38 -12.65
CA ILE A 33 8.09 -1.05 -13.27
C ILE A 33 8.00 0.24 -14.11
N LYS A 34 6.84 0.50 -14.73
CA LYS A 34 6.64 1.66 -15.62
C LYS A 34 6.49 2.99 -14.86
N SER A 35 6.33 2.93 -13.54
CA SER A 35 6.21 4.13 -12.70
C SER A 35 7.42 5.05 -12.85
N GLN A 36 7.19 6.36 -12.85
CA GLN A 36 8.27 7.34 -13.03
C GLN A 36 9.36 7.23 -11.95
N GLY A 37 8.96 6.94 -10.71
CA GLY A 37 9.87 6.73 -9.58
C GLY A 37 10.82 5.55 -9.80
N LYS A 38 10.28 4.40 -10.23
CA LYS A 38 11.08 3.20 -10.51
C LYS A 38 12.03 3.41 -11.69
N ARG A 39 11.54 4.00 -12.80
CA ARG A 39 12.39 4.35 -13.96
C ARG A 39 13.55 5.27 -13.57
N ARG A 40 13.29 6.27 -12.73
CA ARG A 40 14.33 7.18 -12.22
C ARG A 40 15.34 6.45 -11.34
N TYR A 41 14.88 5.57 -10.45
CA TYR A 41 15.74 4.77 -9.58
C TYR A 41 16.66 3.85 -10.39
N ASP A 42 16.11 3.11 -11.35
CA ASP A 42 16.87 2.15 -12.17
C ASP A 42 17.91 2.85 -13.04
N ARG A 43 17.55 4.01 -13.62
CA ARG A 43 18.51 4.83 -14.36
C ARG A 43 19.64 5.36 -13.47
N LYS A 44 19.35 5.72 -12.22
CA LYS A 44 20.36 6.20 -11.26
C LYS A 44 21.26 5.07 -10.77
N GLN A 45 20.70 3.87 -10.59
CA GLN A 45 21.41 2.69 -10.10
C GLN A 45 22.31 2.02 -11.15
N LYS A 46 22.12 2.31 -12.44
CA LYS A 46 22.93 1.73 -13.51
C LYS A 46 24.35 2.32 -13.51
N GLY A 47 25.36 1.45 -13.68
CA GLY A 47 26.77 1.85 -13.79
C GLY A 47 27.55 1.53 -12.51
N TYR A 48 28.61 2.29 -12.28
CA TYR A 48 29.46 2.17 -11.09
C TYR A 48 29.02 3.16 -9.99
N GLY A 49 29.43 2.93 -8.73
CA GLY A 49 29.10 3.82 -7.61
C GLY A 49 28.11 3.25 -6.58
N GLY A 50 27.73 1.97 -6.71
CA GLY A 50 26.98 1.24 -5.68
C GLY A 50 25.57 1.79 -5.41
N GLN A 51 25.10 1.64 -4.17
CA GLN A 51 23.73 1.97 -3.79
C GLN A 51 23.47 3.50 -3.76
N THR A 52 22.56 3.98 -4.62
CA THR A 52 22.35 5.43 -4.83
C THR A 52 21.25 6.10 -3.99
N LYS A 53 20.46 5.33 -3.22
CA LYS A 53 19.42 5.82 -2.31
C LYS A 53 19.49 5.10 -0.95
N PRO A 54 19.20 5.79 0.16
CA PRO A 54 19.29 5.18 1.49
C PRO A 54 18.23 4.09 1.68
N ILE A 55 18.60 3.06 2.42
CA ILE A 55 17.69 2.02 2.91
C ILE A 55 17.42 2.31 4.38
N LEU A 56 16.15 2.25 4.80
CA LEU A 56 15.82 2.38 6.21
C LEU A 56 16.22 1.10 6.96
N GLU A 57 17.34 1.13 7.65
CA GLU A 57 17.89 -0.04 8.36
C GLU A 57 17.08 -0.42 9.60
N ARG A 58 16.66 0.56 10.40
CA ARG A 58 15.98 0.32 11.68
C ARG A 58 14.54 0.81 11.65
N LYS A 59 13.60 -0.12 11.77
CA LYS A 59 12.16 0.18 11.88
C LYS A 59 11.70 0.05 13.32
N GLN A 60 11.15 1.14 13.88
CA GLN A 60 10.65 1.18 15.25
C GLN A 60 9.24 0.57 15.38
N LYS A 61 8.40 0.75 14.35
CA LYS A 61 7.00 0.27 14.39
C LYS A 61 6.93 -1.21 14.01
N LEU A 62 6.36 -2.00 14.91
CA LEU A 62 6.14 -3.45 14.74
C LEU A 62 4.84 -3.76 14.00
N VAL A 63 3.80 -2.93 14.20
CA VAL A 63 2.46 -3.14 13.62
C VAL A 63 2.10 -2.09 12.58
N LYS A 64 1.29 -2.49 11.61
CA LYS A 64 0.66 -1.61 10.62
C LYS A 64 -0.80 -1.38 10.98
N LYS A 65 -1.37 -0.27 10.51
CA LYS A 65 -2.81 -0.04 10.65
C LYS A 65 -3.56 -1.08 9.78
N PRO A 66 -4.60 -1.73 10.33
CA PRO A 66 -5.45 -2.63 9.57
C PRO A 66 -6.29 -1.89 8.53
#